data_AF-A0A9P0NNB8-F1
#
_entry.id   AF-A0A9P0NNB8-F1
#
_cell.length_a   1.000
_cell.length_b   1.000
_cell.length_c   1.000
_cell.angle_alpha   90.00
_cell.angle_beta   90.00
_cell.angle_gamma   90.00
#
_symmetry.space_group_name_H-M   'P 1'
#
loop_
_entity.id
_entity.type
_entity.pdbx_description
1 polymer ?
#
loop_
_entity_poly.entity_id
_entity_poly.type
_entity_poly.pdbx_seq_one_letter_code
_entity_poly.pdbx_strand_id
1 'polypeptide(L)'
;MFQTTFQGPLFTAYYSVGSRPLDNWAVQCKEGEMQQVLDDIMKSNVLQIQSPNVNACFITCPLNSKGSLGVRLPFVTLLMKNLGRFFTFEFTILDSENIRRRLRFSNYHSIKKLSTFMITMPVSTDEGWNQLIMNLAEITNQSFKTTYVETVRVQVHANCRLRRIYFSDQLYKDDELPKAYRMLGTKDAREKPKSMLKKKAAVVDKKSAGDQ
;
A
#
# COMPACT_ATOMS: atom_id res chain seq x y z
N MET A 1 -10.10 18.88 -5.37
CA MET A 1 -8.91 19.13 -4.54
C MET A 1 -7.64 19.07 -5.36
N PHE A 2 -7.47 18.09 -6.27
CA PHE A 2 -6.26 17.94 -7.09
C PHE A 2 -6.48 18.04 -8.61
N GLN A 3 -7.67 18.46 -9.07
CA GLN A 3 -7.94 18.67 -10.50
C GLN A 3 -7.11 19.82 -11.10
N THR A 4 -6.71 20.80 -10.29
CA THR A 4 -5.92 21.97 -10.70
C THR A 4 -4.42 21.82 -10.41
N THR A 5 -4.02 20.75 -9.74
CA THR A 5 -2.63 20.46 -9.42
C THR A 5 -2.04 19.57 -10.53
N PHE A 6 -0.84 19.88 -10.99
CA PHE A 6 -0.14 19.05 -11.98
C PHE A 6 -0.07 17.60 -11.49
N GLN A 7 -0.77 16.71 -12.20
CA GLN A 7 -0.69 15.27 -11.96
C GLN A 7 0.47 14.75 -12.80
N GLY A 8 1.64 14.72 -12.19
CA GLY A 8 2.79 14.01 -12.75
C GLY A 8 2.48 12.51 -12.91
N PRO A 9 3.44 11.73 -13.41
CA PRO A 9 3.28 10.27 -13.60
C PRO A 9 2.94 9.54 -12.30
N LEU A 10 3.30 10.12 -11.15
CA LEU A 10 3.01 9.61 -9.81
C LEU A 10 2.31 10.69 -8.98
N PHE A 11 1.23 10.31 -8.32
CA PHE A 11 0.50 11.16 -7.38
C PHE A 11 0.31 10.44 -6.05
N THR A 12 0.79 11.01 -4.93
CA THR A 12 0.63 10.39 -3.60
C THR A 12 -0.55 10.99 -2.86
N ALA A 13 -1.57 10.17 -2.59
CA ALA A 13 -2.75 10.57 -1.84
C ALA A 13 -2.56 10.45 -0.32
N TYR A 14 -1.72 9.50 0.11
CA TYR A 14 -1.41 9.27 1.51
C TYR A 14 0.03 8.82 1.68
N TYR A 15 0.71 9.36 2.70
CA TYR A 15 2.02 8.89 3.13
C TYR A 15 2.15 9.05 4.64
N SER A 16 2.50 7.97 5.34
CA SER A 16 2.52 7.96 6.81
C SER A 16 3.70 8.71 7.44
N VAL A 17 4.75 9.04 6.67
CA VAL A 17 5.92 9.78 7.18
C VAL A 17 5.78 11.25 6.80
N GLY A 18 5.58 12.07 7.82
CA GLY A 18 5.38 13.51 7.71
C GLY A 18 4.79 14.04 9.01
N SER A 19 4.77 15.37 9.16
CA SER A 19 4.23 16.01 10.36
C SER A 19 2.71 15.84 10.48
N ARG A 20 1.99 15.83 9.35
CA ARG A 20 0.52 15.75 9.32
C ARG A 20 -0.01 14.88 8.17
N PRO A 21 0.10 13.54 8.28
CA PRO A 21 -0.25 12.62 7.19
C PRO A 21 -1.76 12.55 6.87
N LEU A 22 -2.60 13.07 7.77
CA LEU A 22 -4.06 13.04 7.66
C LEU A 22 -4.69 14.41 7.40
N ASP A 23 -3.91 15.45 7.05
CA ASP A 23 -4.44 16.82 6.82
C ASP A 23 -5.62 16.86 5.82
N ASN A 24 -5.58 16.02 4.78
CA ASN A 24 -6.63 15.94 3.75
C ASN A 24 -7.63 14.79 3.97
N TRP A 25 -7.52 14.08 5.09
CA TRP A 25 -8.26 12.86 5.38
C TRP A 25 -9.25 13.08 6.54
N ALA A 26 -10.54 12.85 6.29
CA ALA A 26 -11.52 12.72 7.34
C ALA A 26 -11.30 11.43 8.12
N VAL A 27 -11.25 11.53 9.44
CA VAL A 27 -11.12 10.39 10.35
C VAL A 27 -12.46 10.14 11.02
N GLN A 28 -12.95 8.91 10.94
CA GLN A 28 -14.08 8.44 11.71
C GLN A 28 -13.67 7.17 12.42
N CYS A 29 -13.68 7.16 13.76
CA CYS A 29 -13.41 5.95 14.51
C CYS A 29 -14.30 5.90 15.75
N LYS A 30 -15.21 4.94 15.78
CA LYS A 30 -16.07 4.61 16.90
C LYS A 30 -15.63 3.26 17.43
N GLU A 31 -15.35 3.15 18.73
CA GLU A 31 -15.01 1.87 19.38
C GLU A 31 -13.81 1.13 18.73
N GLY A 32 -12.78 1.89 18.34
CA GLY A 32 -11.53 1.35 17.83
C GLY A 32 -10.36 2.28 18.08
N GLU A 33 -9.21 1.90 17.57
CA GLU A 33 -7.94 2.58 17.81
C GLU A 33 -7.33 3.03 16.48
N MET A 34 -6.84 4.27 16.46
CA MET A 34 -6.07 4.82 15.36
C MET A 34 -4.83 5.50 15.91
N GLN A 35 -3.67 4.98 15.54
CA GLN A 35 -2.39 5.46 16.07
C GLN A 35 -1.27 5.30 15.04
N GLN A 36 -0.26 6.16 15.12
CA GLN A 36 0.98 5.95 14.40
C GLN A 36 1.87 5.02 15.21
N VAL A 37 2.34 3.94 14.58
CA VAL A 37 3.21 2.93 15.20
C VAL A 37 4.50 2.81 14.42
N LEU A 38 5.61 2.58 15.12
CA LEU A 38 6.88 2.21 14.49
C LEU A 38 6.81 0.74 14.08
N ASP A 39 6.84 0.45 12.78
CA ASP A 39 6.80 -0.94 12.30
C ASP A 39 8.19 -1.57 12.28
N ASP A 40 8.31 -2.79 12.81
CA ASP A 40 9.59 -3.48 12.96
C ASP A 40 10.27 -3.85 11.64
N ILE A 41 9.49 -4.10 10.59
CA ILE A 41 10.01 -4.51 9.28
C ILE A 41 10.36 -3.27 8.47
N MET A 42 9.45 -2.30 8.39
CA MET A 42 9.66 -1.07 7.62
C MET A 42 10.60 -0.08 8.31
N LYS A 43 10.90 -0.28 9.61
CA LYS A 43 11.68 0.65 10.45
C LYS A 43 11.22 2.10 10.32
N SER A 44 9.92 2.29 10.21
CA SER A 44 9.29 3.57 9.90
C SER A 44 7.91 3.67 10.56
N ASN A 45 7.46 4.90 10.81
CA ASN A 45 6.12 5.15 11.29
C ASN A 45 5.08 4.79 10.22
N VAL A 46 4.05 4.06 10.63
CA VAL A 46 2.91 3.65 9.81
C VAL A 46 1.63 3.91 10.58
N LEU A 47 0.53 4.17 9.86
CA LEU A 47 -0.77 4.38 10.50
C LEU A 47 -1.43 3.02 10.73
N GLN A 48 -1.68 2.69 11.98
CA GLN A 48 -2.48 1.53 12.37
C GLN A 48 -3.91 1.97 12.61
N ILE A 49 -4.86 1.28 11.98
CA ILE A 49 -6.29 1.42 12.22
C ILE A 49 -6.81 0.05 12.64
N GLN A 50 -7.45 -0.05 13.80
CA GLN A 50 -7.97 -1.31 14.32
C GLN A 50 -9.36 -1.10 14.93
N SER A 51 -10.24 -2.06 14.70
CA SER A 51 -11.57 -2.07 15.29
C SER A 51 -12.15 -3.49 15.25
N PRO A 52 -12.91 -3.92 16.26
CA PRO A 52 -13.70 -5.14 16.18
C PRO A 52 -14.70 -5.12 15.00
N ASN A 53 -15.30 -3.95 14.73
CA ASN A 53 -16.18 -3.72 13.59
C ASN A 53 -15.42 -2.96 12.49
N VAL A 54 -15.23 -3.61 11.34
CA VAL A 54 -14.48 -3.07 10.18
C VAL A 54 -14.99 -1.69 9.76
N ASN A 55 -16.31 -1.48 9.78
CA ASN A 55 -16.92 -0.23 9.33
C ASN A 55 -16.94 0.87 10.40
N ALA A 56 -16.56 0.57 11.65
CA ALA A 56 -16.62 1.52 12.75
C ALA A 56 -15.43 2.49 12.75
N CYS A 57 -14.30 2.09 12.16
CA CYS A 57 -13.13 2.95 11.99
C CYS A 57 -12.65 2.97 10.53
N PHE A 58 -12.54 4.17 9.97
CA PHE A 58 -12.01 4.38 8.63
C PHE A 58 -11.46 5.80 8.46
N ILE A 59 -10.59 5.94 7.47
CA ILE A 59 -10.14 7.24 6.96
C ILE A 59 -10.70 7.46 5.55
N THR A 60 -11.06 8.69 5.22
CA THR A 60 -11.63 9.05 3.92
C THR A 60 -10.96 10.30 3.36
N CYS A 61 -10.59 10.28 2.08
CA CYS A 61 -10.07 11.45 1.38
C CYS A 61 -10.91 11.69 0.11
N PRO A 62 -11.33 12.93 -0.18
CA PRO A 62 -11.01 14.17 0.53
C PRO A 62 -11.83 14.39 1.81
N LEU A 63 -11.37 15.31 2.67
CA LEU A 63 -12.05 15.74 3.91
C LEU A 63 -13.51 16.18 3.66
N ASN A 64 -13.75 16.93 2.59
CA ASN A 64 -15.09 17.34 2.19
C ASN A 64 -15.82 16.20 1.46
N SER A 65 -16.91 15.70 2.04
CA SER A 65 -17.74 14.65 1.45
C SER A 65 -18.35 15.02 0.09
N LYS A 66 -18.59 16.30 -0.20
CA LYS A 66 -19.07 16.75 -1.51
C LYS A 66 -17.94 16.96 -2.52
N GLY A 67 -16.70 17.03 -2.06
CA GLY A 67 -15.52 17.25 -2.88
C GLY A 67 -15.14 16.03 -3.74
N SER A 68 -14.29 16.29 -4.73
CA SER A 68 -13.60 15.26 -5.52
C SER A 68 -12.08 15.36 -5.29
N LEU A 69 -11.43 14.21 -5.13
CA LEU A 69 -9.98 14.09 -5.20
C LEU A 69 -9.51 14.57 -6.58
N GLY A 70 -10.12 14.04 -7.64
CA GLY A 70 -9.91 14.50 -9.01
C GLY A 70 -8.73 13.87 -9.72
N VAL A 71 -8.32 12.66 -9.31
CA VAL A 71 -7.12 11.99 -9.82
C VAL A 71 -7.48 11.18 -11.06
N ARG A 72 -6.85 11.48 -12.19
CA ARG A 72 -7.11 10.85 -13.49
C ARG A 72 -6.20 9.66 -13.80
N LEU A 73 -5.22 9.42 -12.94
CA LEU A 73 -4.29 8.30 -13.06
C LEU A 73 -5.07 6.96 -12.89
N PRO A 74 -4.90 5.98 -13.78
CA PRO A 74 -5.68 4.75 -13.82
C PRO A 74 -5.25 3.70 -12.79
N PHE A 75 -3.97 3.67 -12.40
CA PHE A 75 -3.48 2.69 -11.44
C PHE A 75 -3.46 3.29 -10.04
N VAL A 76 -3.83 2.47 -9.05
CA VAL A 76 -3.64 2.78 -7.64
C VAL A 76 -2.82 1.68 -6.99
N THR A 77 -1.86 2.09 -6.16
CA THR A 77 -1.03 1.19 -5.37
C THR A 77 -1.16 1.53 -3.89
N LEU A 78 -1.45 0.50 -3.08
CA LEU A 78 -1.51 0.59 -1.62
C LEU A 78 -0.38 -0.25 -1.03
N LEU A 79 0.42 0.39 -0.18
CA LEU A 79 1.40 -0.29 0.66
C LEU A 79 0.79 -0.46 2.05
N MET A 80 0.36 -1.69 2.35
CA MET A 80 -0.35 -1.99 3.59
C MET A 80 0.03 -3.35 4.17
N LYS A 81 -0.18 -3.53 5.46
CA LYS A 81 -0.05 -4.81 6.16
C LYS A 81 -1.39 -5.20 6.75
N ASN A 82 -1.87 -6.39 6.39
CA ASN A 82 -3.07 -6.98 6.99
C ASN A 82 -2.71 -7.47 8.40
N LEU A 83 -3.60 -7.22 9.36
CA LEU A 83 -3.45 -7.61 10.76
C LEU A 83 -4.15 -8.93 11.10
N GLY A 84 -4.31 -9.81 10.09
CA GLY A 84 -4.97 -11.12 10.24
C GLY A 84 -6.46 -11.02 10.55
N ARG A 85 -7.10 -9.90 10.17
CA ARG A 85 -8.52 -9.61 10.46
C ARG A 85 -9.22 -9.13 9.19
N PHE A 86 -10.54 -9.03 9.25
CA PHE A 86 -11.31 -8.49 8.14
C PHE A 86 -10.97 -7.02 7.89
N PHE A 87 -10.62 -6.70 6.66
CA PHE A 87 -10.35 -5.33 6.22
C PHE A 87 -11.03 -5.06 4.87
N THR A 88 -11.28 -3.79 4.62
CA THR A 88 -11.92 -3.30 3.40
C THR A 88 -11.28 -2.00 2.96
N PHE A 89 -11.22 -1.77 1.66
CA PHE A 89 -10.95 -0.45 1.11
C PHE A 89 -11.89 -0.16 -0.06
N GLU A 90 -12.17 1.12 -0.28
CA GLU A 90 -13.15 1.59 -1.23
C GLU A 90 -12.60 2.75 -2.06
N PHE A 91 -12.83 2.68 -3.36
CA PHE A 91 -12.60 3.76 -4.30
C PHE A 91 -13.93 4.19 -4.89
N THR A 92 -14.26 5.47 -4.81
CA THR A 92 -15.34 6.05 -5.61
C THR A 92 -14.74 6.66 -6.85
N ILE A 93 -15.16 6.20 -8.02
CA ILE A 93 -14.72 6.67 -9.32
C ILE A 93 -15.87 7.40 -10.02
N LEU A 94 -15.52 8.33 -10.91
CA LEU A 94 -16.41 8.93 -11.90
C LEU A 94 -16.13 8.28 -13.25
N ASP A 95 -17.18 7.89 -13.95
CA ASP A 95 -17.08 7.33 -15.30
C ASP A 95 -17.54 8.31 -16.40
N SER A 96 -17.44 7.87 -17.65
CA SER A 96 -17.83 8.64 -18.84
C SER A 96 -19.32 8.97 -18.93
N GLU A 97 -20.16 8.24 -18.21
CA GLU A 97 -21.61 8.52 -18.11
C GLU A 97 -21.91 9.53 -16.99
N ASN A 98 -20.87 10.10 -16.37
CA ASN A 98 -20.97 11.00 -15.23
C ASN A 98 -21.63 10.34 -14.00
N ILE A 99 -21.50 9.01 -13.88
CA ILE A 99 -22.02 8.22 -12.76
C ILE A 99 -20.89 7.94 -11.77
N ARG A 100 -21.18 8.15 -10.48
CA ARG A 100 -20.25 7.78 -9.40
C ARG A 100 -20.42 6.32 -9.05
N ARG A 101 -19.38 5.52 -9.23
CA ARG A 101 -19.38 4.08 -8.93
C ARG A 101 -18.40 3.76 -7.82
N ARG A 102 -18.77 2.80 -6.98
CA ARG A 102 -17.97 2.36 -5.83
C ARG A 102 -17.30 1.02 -6.12
N LEU A 103 -15.98 1.01 -6.06
CA LEU A 103 -15.16 -0.19 -6.14
C LEU A 103 -14.76 -0.56 -4.72
N ARG A 104 -15.31 -1.66 -4.19
CA ARG A 104 -14.99 -2.17 -2.85
C ARG A 104 -14.15 -3.42 -2.99
N PHE A 105 -13.08 -3.48 -2.20
CA PHE A 105 -12.21 -4.64 -2.11
C PHE A 105 -12.09 -5.05 -0.66
N SER A 106 -12.11 -6.35 -0.41
CA SER A 106 -12.19 -6.88 0.94
C SER A 106 -11.74 -8.33 0.98
N ASN A 107 -11.16 -8.75 2.09
CA ASN A 107 -10.64 -10.09 2.28
C ASN A 107 -11.65 -11.12 2.81
N TYR A 108 -12.88 -10.70 3.12
CA TYR A 108 -13.96 -11.60 3.59
C TYR A 108 -15.00 -11.92 2.51
N HIS A 109 -14.93 -11.28 1.34
CA HIS A 109 -15.71 -11.70 0.19
C HIS A 109 -14.91 -12.73 -0.60
N SER A 110 -15.58 -13.78 -1.07
CA SER A 110 -14.99 -14.83 -1.92
C SER A 110 -15.32 -14.66 -3.40
N ILE A 111 -16.37 -13.91 -3.73
CA ILE A 111 -16.92 -13.80 -5.08
C ILE A 111 -17.10 -12.32 -5.45
N LYS A 112 -16.83 -11.98 -6.71
CA LYS A 112 -17.14 -10.67 -7.29
C LYS A 112 -18.65 -10.46 -7.36
N LYS A 113 -19.16 -9.37 -6.78
CA LYS A 113 -20.57 -8.98 -6.83
C LYS A 113 -20.71 -7.63 -7.53
N LEU A 114 -21.50 -7.60 -8.60
CA LEU A 114 -21.76 -6.40 -9.39
C LEU A 114 -23.19 -5.90 -9.14
N SER A 115 -23.32 -4.60 -8.92
CA SER A 115 -24.56 -3.82 -8.86
C SER A 115 -24.39 -2.59 -9.73
N THR A 116 -25.48 -1.89 -10.05
CA THR A 116 -25.47 -0.69 -10.91
C THR A 116 -24.44 0.35 -10.47
N PHE A 117 -24.33 0.61 -9.16
CA PHE A 117 -23.46 1.67 -8.63
C PHE A 117 -22.23 1.14 -7.88
N MET A 118 -22.07 -0.18 -7.79
CA MET A 118 -21.06 -0.76 -6.92
C MET A 118 -20.59 -2.10 -7.44
N ILE A 119 -19.29 -2.33 -7.34
CA ILE A 119 -18.68 -3.64 -7.48
C ILE A 119 -17.93 -3.97 -6.20
N THR A 120 -18.11 -5.18 -5.71
CA THR A 120 -17.30 -5.75 -4.63
C THR A 120 -16.42 -6.85 -5.21
N MET A 121 -15.12 -6.81 -4.90
CA MET A 121 -14.14 -7.79 -5.33
C MET A 121 -13.41 -8.41 -4.14
N PRO A 122 -13.11 -9.72 -4.18
CA PRO A 122 -12.24 -10.35 -3.22
C PRO A 122 -10.81 -9.81 -3.36
N VAL A 123 -10.10 -9.67 -2.25
CA VAL A 123 -8.65 -9.43 -2.26
C VAL A 123 -7.97 -10.42 -1.33
N SER A 124 -6.95 -11.10 -1.84
CA SER A 124 -6.07 -11.94 -1.04
C SER A 124 -4.86 -11.11 -0.63
N THR A 125 -4.48 -11.21 0.64
CA THR A 125 -3.27 -10.59 1.19
C THR A 125 -2.46 -11.66 1.88
N ASP A 126 -1.15 -11.64 1.66
CA ASP A 126 -0.21 -12.50 2.34
C ASP A 126 0.07 -12.01 3.76
N GLU A 127 0.72 -12.86 4.55
CA GLU A 127 1.22 -12.47 5.86
C GLU A 127 2.31 -11.40 5.73
N GLY A 128 2.13 -10.28 6.43
CA GLY A 128 3.09 -9.17 6.44
C GLY A 128 2.73 -8.03 5.50
N TRP A 129 3.75 -7.40 4.91
CA TRP A 129 3.59 -6.23 4.06
C TRP A 129 3.20 -6.64 2.64
N ASN A 130 2.13 -6.02 2.15
CA ASN A 130 1.54 -6.27 0.85
C ASN A 130 1.57 -5.00 0.01
N GLN A 131 1.83 -5.17 -1.28
CA GLN A 131 1.69 -4.13 -2.29
C GLN A 131 0.50 -4.49 -3.19
N LEU A 132 -0.63 -3.83 -2.96
CA LEU A 132 -1.84 -4.04 -3.73
C LEU A 132 -1.88 -3.05 -4.88
N ILE A 133 -1.77 -3.55 -6.11
CA ILE A 133 -1.82 -2.73 -7.33
C ILE A 133 -3.12 -3.05 -8.08
N MET A 134 -3.87 -2.03 -8.46
CA MET A 134 -5.14 -2.19 -9.15
C MET A 134 -5.27 -1.21 -10.31
N ASN A 135 -5.78 -1.71 -11.42
CA ASN A 135 -6.13 -0.90 -12.59
C ASN A 135 -7.61 -0.48 -12.49
N LEU A 136 -7.85 0.73 -11.98
CA LEU A 136 -9.21 1.25 -11.81
C LEU A 136 -9.91 1.45 -13.16
N ALA A 137 -9.16 1.81 -14.20
CA ALA A 137 -9.69 2.00 -15.54
C ALA A 137 -10.19 0.69 -16.15
N GLU A 138 -9.39 -0.36 -16.05
CA GLU A 138 -9.76 -1.69 -16.55
C GLU A 138 -10.92 -2.30 -15.76
N ILE A 139 -10.91 -2.18 -14.43
CA ILE A 139 -12.04 -2.64 -13.59
C ILE A 139 -13.33 -1.94 -14.00
N THR A 140 -13.28 -0.63 -14.25
CA THR A 140 -14.44 0.17 -14.66
C THR A 140 -14.96 -0.30 -16.02
N ASN A 141 -14.09 -0.44 -17.01
CA ASN A 141 -14.44 -0.90 -18.35
C ASN A 141 -15.01 -2.34 -18.33
N GLN A 142 -14.35 -3.27 -17.65
CA GLN A 142 -14.79 -4.67 -17.60
C GLN A 142 -16.14 -4.84 -16.91
N SER A 143 -16.39 -4.07 -15.85
CA SER A 143 -17.55 -4.25 -14.97
C SER A 143 -18.76 -3.42 -15.37
N PHE A 144 -18.56 -2.19 -15.82
CA PHE A 144 -19.64 -1.25 -16.13
C PHE A 144 -19.75 -0.90 -17.61
N LYS A 145 -18.79 -1.32 -18.44
CA LYS A 145 -18.73 -1.00 -19.88
C LYS A 145 -18.63 0.51 -20.16
N THR A 146 -18.05 1.25 -19.21
CA THR A 146 -17.80 2.70 -19.28
C THR A 146 -16.33 3.01 -19.11
N THR A 147 -15.91 4.22 -19.45
CA THR A 147 -14.51 4.67 -19.33
C THR A 147 -14.30 5.36 -17.99
N TYR A 148 -13.17 5.07 -17.34
CA TYR A 148 -12.75 5.76 -16.11
C TYR A 148 -12.34 7.21 -16.42
N VAL A 149 -12.89 8.16 -15.67
CA VAL A 149 -12.57 9.58 -15.80
C VAL A 149 -11.65 10.02 -14.67
N GLU A 150 -12.05 9.79 -13.42
CA GLU A 150 -11.25 10.14 -12.25
C GLU A 150 -11.65 9.35 -11.00
N THR A 151 -10.72 9.24 -10.06
CA THR A 151 -11.01 8.85 -8.68
C THR A 151 -11.49 10.08 -7.92
N VAL A 152 -12.68 9.96 -7.34
CA VAL A 152 -13.37 11.00 -6.57
C VAL A 152 -13.05 10.87 -5.08
N ARG A 153 -12.98 9.64 -4.56
CA ARG A 153 -12.79 9.38 -3.13
C ARG A 153 -12.03 8.10 -2.88
N VAL A 154 -11.19 8.11 -1.86
CA VAL A 154 -10.53 6.93 -1.29
C VAL A 154 -10.99 6.76 0.14
N GLN A 155 -11.37 5.56 0.53
CA GLN A 155 -11.72 5.22 1.90
C GLN A 155 -11.02 3.91 2.30
N VAL A 156 -10.37 3.91 3.46
CA VAL A 156 -9.66 2.76 4.02
C VAL A 156 -10.24 2.44 5.38
N HIS A 157 -10.72 1.20 5.55
CA HIS A 157 -11.35 0.74 6.78
C HIS A 157 -10.35 0.11 7.74
N ALA A 158 -10.85 -0.27 8.92
CA ALA A 158 -10.06 -0.80 10.01
C ALA A 158 -9.33 -2.12 9.67
N ASN A 159 -8.46 -2.51 10.60
CA ASN A 159 -7.67 -3.74 10.62
C ASN A 159 -6.53 -3.79 9.60
N CYS A 160 -5.91 -2.64 9.35
CA CYS A 160 -4.72 -2.54 8.52
C CYS A 160 -3.67 -1.61 9.13
N ARG A 161 -2.41 -1.83 8.76
CA ARG A 161 -1.34 -0.84 8.84
C ARG A 161 -1.11 -0.25 7.47
N LEU A 162 -1.19 1.07 7.34
CA LEU A 162 -1.07 1.79 6.09
C LEU A 162 0.22 2.60 6.07
N ARG A 163 1.04 2.41 5.02
CA ARG A 163 2.26 3.19 4.78
C ARG A 163 2.03 4.28 3.74
N ARG A 164 1.43 3.91 2.61
CA ARG A 164 1.32 4.79 1.44
C ARG A 164 0.16 4.38 0.55
N ILE A 165 -0.49 5.39 -0.05
CA ILE A 165 -1.40 5.24 -1.18
C ILE A 165 -0.96 6.21 -2.25
N TYR A 166 -0.68 5.70 -3.44
CA TYR A 166 -0.34 6.53 -4.59
C TYR A 166 -1.00 6.01 -5.85
N PHE A 167 -1.12 6.90 -6.82
CA PHE A 167 -1.66 6.65 -8.13
C PHE A 167 -0.56 6.80 -9.16
N SER A 168 -0.67 6.06 -10.26
CA SER A 168 0.28 6.09 -11.37
C SER A 168 -0.42 6.00 -12.72
N ASP A 169 0.22 6.56 -13.75
CA ASP A 169 -0.19 6.45 -15.15
C ASP A 169 0.00 5.03 -15.69
N GLN A 170 1.03 4.33 -15.22
CA GLN A 170 1.37 2.97 -15.63
C GLN A 170 1.82 2.08 -14.46
N LEU A 171 2.05 0.80 -14.76
CA LEU A 171 2.67 -0.16 -13.84
C LEU A 171 4.18 0.04 -13.86
N TYR A 172 4.72 0.67 -12.82
CA TYR A 172 6.16 0.81 -12.64
C TYR A 172 6.77 -0.42 -11.99
N LYS A 173 7.96 -0.82 -12.46
CA LYS A 173 8.79 -1.79 -11.75
C LYS A 173 9.45 -1.13 -10.54
N ASP A 174 9.82 -1.95 -9.57
CA ASP A 174 10.43 -1.46 -8.32
C ASP A 174 11.72 -0.65 -8.58
N ASP A 175 12.49 -0.97 -9.63
CA ASP A 175 13.71 -0.25 -10.01
C ASP A 175 13.46 1.12 -10.65
N GLU A 176 12.29 1.33 -11.24
CA GLU A 176 11.88 2.58 -11.88
C GLU A 176 11.26 3.55 -10.87
N LEU A 177 10.74 3.01 -9.75
CA LEU A 177 10.18 3.80 -8.68
C LEU A 177 11.30 4.52 -7.90
N PRO A 178 11.08 5.79 -7.48
CA PRO A 178 11.99 6.44 -6.55
C PRO A 178 12.10 5.63 -5.25
N LYS A 179 13.26 5.66 -4.57
CA LYS A 179 13.51 4.88 -3.35
C LYS A 179 12.40 4.99 -2.29
N ALA A 180 11.75 6.15 -2.20
CA ALA A 180 10.64 6.37 -1.27
C ALA A 180 9.35 5.57 -1.59
N TYR A 181 9.17 5.13 -2.83
CA TYR A 181 8.01 4.37 -3.32
C TYR A 181 8.23 2.86 -3.35
N ARG A 182 9.48 2.40 -3.20
CA ARG A 182 9.84 0.97 -3.21
C ARG A 182 9.42 0.30 -1.91
N MET A 183 9.07 -0.98 -1.99
CA MET A 183 8.90 -1.84 -0.82
C MET A 183 10.26 -2.07 -0.16
N LEU A 184 10.54 -1.34 0.91
CA LEU A 184 11.74 -1.58 1.73
C LEU A 184 11.49 -2.79 2.63
N GLY A 185 11.85 -3.96 2.13
CA GLY A 185 11.87 -5.20 2.91
C GLY A 185 12.15 -6.39 1.99
N THR A 186 13.35 -6.99 2.14
CA THR A 186 13.88 -8.23 1.50
C THR A 186 14.85 -8.12 0.32
N LYS A 187 15.63 -7.02 0.17
CA LYS A 187 16.85 -7.06 -0.68
C LYS A 187 18.12 -6.49 -0.04
N ASP A 188 18.22 -6.51 1.30
CA ASP A 188 19.49 -6.22 2.00
C ASP A 188 19.84 -7.27 3.07
N ALA A 189 19.48 -8.53 2.83
CA ALA A 189 20.39 -9.62 3.20
C ALA A 189 21.39 -9.75 2.04
N ARG A 190 22.30 -8.78 1.89
CA ARG A 190 23.50 -9.02 1.08
C ARG A 190 24.20 -10.18 1.76
N GLU A 191 24.17 -11.36 1.11
CA GLU A 191 25.10 -12.43 1.43
C GLU A 191 26.49 -11.80 1.50
N LYS A 192 27.09 -11.79 2.69
CA LYS A 192 28.53 -11.49 2.80
C LYS A 192 29.22 -12.50 1.87
N PRO A 193 30.02 -12.06 0.90
CA PRO A 193 30.78 -12.98 0.09
C PRO A 193 31.64 -13.83 1.03
N LYS A 194 31.42 -15.15 1.05
CA LYS A 194 32.38 -16.09 1.63
C LYS A 194 33.63 -16.06 0.74
N SER A 195 34.49 -15.07 0.92
CA SER A 195 35.82 -15.11 0.32
C SER A 195 36.63 -16.18 1.07
N MET A 196 36.57 -17.40 0.55
CA MET A 196 37.63 -18.37 0.71
C MET A 196 38.94 -17.75 0.22
N LEU A 197 39.85 -17.46 1.15
CA LEU A 197 41.28 -17.44 0.83
C LEU A 197 41.95 -18.44 1.76
N LYS A 198 42.03 -19.68 1.27
CA LYS A 198 43.07 -20.63 1.66
C LYS A 198 44.41 -19.89 1.55
N LYS A 199 45.13 -19.71 2.65
CA LYS A 199 46.58 -19.51 2.62
C LYS A 199 47.26 -20.59 3.45
N LYS A 200 47.72 -21.58 2.68
CA LYS A 200 48.93 -22.40 2.78
C LYS A 200 49.49 -22.68 4.18
N ALA A 201 49.62 -23.99 4.43
CA ALA A 201 50.53 -24.57 5.39
C ALA A 201 51.92 -23.93 5.33
N ALA A 202 52.39 -23.47 6.48
CA ALA A 202 53.81 -23.35 6.77
C ALA A 202 54.10 -24.38 7.87
N VAL A 203 54.69 -25.50 7.46
CA VAL A 203 55.37 -26.44 8.35
C VAL A 203 56.51 -25.64 9.01
N VAL A 204 56.43 -25.46 10.32
CA VAL A 204 57.57 -25.03 11.12
C VAL A 204 58.05 -26.26 11.87
N ASP A 205 59.20 -26.76 11.45
CA ASP A 205 59.97 -27.81 12.09
C ASP A 205 60.17 -27.49 13.58
N LYS A 206 59.60 -28.32 14.46
CA LYS A 206 60.09 -28.45 15.83
C LYS A 206 61.34 -29.33 15.77
N LYS A 207 62.52 -28.70 15.70
CA LYS A 207 63.75 -29.33 16.19
C LYS A 207 63.63 -29.51 17.70
N SER A 208 63.28 -30.73 18.11
CA SER A 208 63.65 -31.27 19.41
C SER A 208 65.12 -31.67 19.36
N ALA A 209 65.97 -30.92 20.06
CA ALA A 209 67.26 -31.40 20.54
C ALA A 209 67.18 -31.35 22.07
N GLY A 210 67.31 -32.51 22.70
CA GLY A 210 67.51 -32.65 24.14
C GLY A 210 68.91 -32.23 24.54
N ASP A 211 69.08 -31.85 25.79
CA ASP A 211 69.75 -32.69 26.81
C ASP A 211 70.08 -31.84 28.04
N GLN A 212 69.56 -32.29 29.18
CA GLN A 212 70.40 -32.65 30.32
C GLN A 212 70.39 -34.18 30.41
#